data_AF-A0A5B2VJ38-F1
#
_entry.id   AF-A0A5B2VJ38-F1
#
_cell.length_a   1.000
_cell.length_b   1.000
_cell.length_c   1.000
_cell.angle_alpha   90.00
_cell.angle_beta   90.00
_cell.angle_gamma   90.00
#
_symmetry.space_group_name_H-M   'P 1'
#
loop_
_entity.id
_entity.type
_entity.pdbx_description
1 polymer ?
#
loop_
_entity_poly.entity_id
_entity_poly.type
_entity_poly.pdbx_seq_one_letter_code
_entity_poly.pdbx_strand_id
1 'polypeptide(L)'
;MGHSLKTLIIALLCSTVIIPLHAQTSTNALNILPNGNVGIGVDQPSEKLEVQGTLKVNGRIMDKTGPVMPAGAILQYAGSVAPAGWLLCDGTSYAKTGDQKDLFAVIGVMYGSDGNDKFRVPDLRGTFIMGADPRDASESVAKQGNPDVHNHTAKPPVITPTTMEAGSHNHKMPSAWYDRSLPSSGFDKINGIDRGSPSVSDQTTQNAGAHTHQVTVDIPQFTTGNSSGKNRPKWIALNYIIKY
;
A
#
# COMPACT_ATOMS: atom_id res chain seq x y z
N MET A 1 63.57 28.49 85.66
CA MET A 1 64.27 28.39 84.36
C MET A 1 65.11 27.12 84.41
N GLY A 2 65.02 26.08 83.58
CA GLY A 2 64.21 25.71 82.43
C GLY A 2 64.68 24.35 81.87
N HIS A 3 63.83 23.70 81.05
CA HIS A 3 64.05 22.55 80.13
C HIS A 3 64.11 21.14 80.76
N SER A 4 63.01 20.37 80.80
CA SER A 4 62.35 19.56 79.74
C SER A 4 63.07 18.24 79.41
N LEU A 5 62.69 17.18 80.14
CA LEU A 5 63.07 15.79 79.87
C LEU A 5 62.02 15.19 78.91
N LYS A 6 62.33 15.13 77.62
CA LYS A 6 61.56 14.38 76.63
C LYS A 6 61.99 12.92 76.66
N THR A 7 61.26 12.08 77.39
CA THR A 7 61.41 10.62 77.32
C THR A 7 60.33 10.05 76.39
N LEU A 8 60.83 9.45 75.32
CA LEU A 8 60.14 8.81 74.21
C LEU A 8 59.32 7.60 74.69
N ILE A 9 58.00 7.75 74.81
CA ILE A 9 57.08 6.60 74.87
C ILE A 9 56.82 6.16 73.44
N ILE A 10 57.49 5.10 73.00
CA ILE A 10 57.12 4.35 71.80
C ILE A 10 55.81 3.64 72.14
N ALA A 11 54.69 4.31 71.88
CA ALA A 11 53.38 3.69 71.86
C ALA A 11 53.34 2.77 70.64
N LEU A 12 53.53 1.48 70.87
CA LEU A 12 53.17 0.42 69.95
C LEU A 12 51.63 0.40 69.83
N LEU A 13 51.08 1.38 69.12
CA LEU A 13 49.75 1.26 68.56
C LEU A 13 49.89 0.21 67.46
N CYS A 14 49.48 -1.02 67.79
CA CYS A 14 49.07 -2.02 66.83
C CYS A 14 47.84 -1.46 66.09
N SER A 15 48.08 -0.46 65.24
CA SER A 15 47.18 -0.14 64.16
C SER A 15 47.34 -1.29 63.21
N THR A 16 46.42 -2.24 63.28
CA THR A 16 46.18 -3.14 62.16
C THR A 16 45.93 -2.24 60.95
N VAL A 17 46.97 -1.99 60.18
CA VAL A 17 46.82 -1.56 58.81
C VAL A 17 46.24 -2.79 58.13
N ILE A 18 44.92 -2.88 58.17
CA ILE A 18 44.17 -3.63 57.17
C ILE A 18 44.52 -2.87 55.89
N ILE A 19 45.53 -3.36 55.17
CA ILE A 19 45.65 -3.05 53.75
C ILE A 19 44.52 -3.86 53.14
N PRO A 20 43.38 -3.27 52.74
CA PRO A 20 42.56 -3.98 51.80
C PRO A 20 43.42 -4.17 50.56
N LEU A 21 43.90 -5.38 50.34
CA LEU A 21 44.25 -5.81 48.99
C LEU A 21 42.92 -5.95 48.24
N HIS A 22 42.29 -4.82 47.92
CA HIS A 22 41.25 -4.76 46.91
C HIS A 22 41.94 -4.49 45.58
N ALA A 23 42.61 -5.52 45.06
CA ALA A 23 42.71 -5.68 43.63
C ALA A 23 41.33 -6.11 43.10
N GLN A 24 40.34 -5.23 43.23
CA GLN A 24 39.07 -5.34 42.53
C GLN A 24 38.90 -4.05 41.76
N THR A 25 38.82 -4.18 40.44
CA THR A 25 38.45 -3.11 39.52
C THR A 25 37.20 -2.39 40.04
N SER A 26 37.16 -1.07 39.88
CA SER A 26 36.38 -0.07 40.64
C SER A 26 34.84 -0.10 40.58
N THR A 27 34.21 -1.26 40.54
CA THR A 27 32.75 -1.43 40.67
C THR A 27 32.49 -2.80 41.29
N ASN A 28 31.59 -2.90 42.27
CA ASN A 28 31.18 -4.22 42.76
C ASN A 28 30.54 -4.99 41.59
N ALA A 29 31.10 -6.15 41.23
CA ALA A 29 30.60 -6.91 40.09
C ALA A 29 29.14 -7.35 40.28
N LEU A 30 28.74 -7.63 41.53
CA LEU A 30 27.37 -7.85 41.96
C LEU A 30 27.15 -7.09 43.27
N ASN A 31 26.09 -6.29 43.32
CA ASN A 31 25.69 -5.52 44.48
C ASN A 31 24.23 -5.83 44.82
N ILE A 32 23.93 -6.10 46.10
CA ILE A 32 22.57 -6.37 46.57
C ILE A 32 22.30 -5.42 47.72
N LEU A 33 21.38 -4.48 47.51
CA LEU A 33 21.03 -3.45 48.49
C LEU A 33 19.97 -3.97 49.48
N PRO A 34 19.91 -3.43 50.72
CA PRO A 34 18.90 -3.81 51.71
C PRO A 34 17.45 -3.56 51.30
N ASN A 35 17.21 -2.66 50.33
CA ASN A 35 15.89 -2.43 49.73
C ASN A 35 15.47 -3.54 48.74
N GLY A 36 16.32 -4.55 48.53
CA GLY A 36 16.12 -5.69 47.64
C GLY A 36 16.46 -5.42 46.17
N ASN A 37 17.15 -4.32 45.86
CA ASN A 37 17.63 -4.06 44.50
C ASN A 37 18.96 -4.80 44.25
N VAL A 38 19.09 -5.39 43.06
CA VAL A 38 20.28 -6.13 42.61
C VAL A 38 20.93 -5.40 41.44
N GLY A 39 22.18 -5.00 41.59
CA GLY A 39 22.99 -4.35 40.55
C GLY A 39 24.13 -5.26 40.08
N ILE A 40 24.32 -5.41 38.76
CA ILE A 40 25.50 -6.06 38.18
C ILE A 40 26.32 -4.98 37.48
N GLY A 41 27.50 -4.67 38.04
CA GLY A 41 28.31 -3.51 37.63
C GLY A 41 27.73 -2.16 38.04
N VAL A 42 26.70 -2.13 38.91
CA VAL A 42 26.01 -0.91 39.37
C VAL A 42 26.00 -0.85 40.89
N ASP A 43 26.63 0.17 41.48
CA ASP A 43 26.77 0.31 42.94
C ASP A 43 25.51 0.88 43.63
N GLN A 44 24.60 1.52 42.88
CA GLN A 44 23.34 2.06 43.41
C GLN A 44 22.20 1.80 42.41
N PRO A 45 21.76 0.54 42.25
CA PRO A 45 20.71 0.20 41.29
C PRO A 45 19.39 0.93 41.60
N SER A 46 18.83 1.63 40.60
CA SER A 46 17.54 2.33 40.72
C SER A 46 16.34 1.40 40.54
N GLU A 47 16.55 0.24 39.92
CA GLU A 47 15.54 -0.78 39.68
C GLU A 47 15.81 -2.07 40.46
N LYS A 48 14.81 -2.96 40.51
CA LYS A 48 14.96 -4.25 41.21
C LYS A 48 16.09 -5.11 40.66
N LEU A 49 16.30 -5.05 39.35
CA LEU A 49 17.45 -5.64 38.69
C LEU A 49 17.99 -4.63 37.67
N GLU A 50 19.23 -4.20 37.87
CA GLU A 50 19.92 -3.30 36.95
C GLU A 50 21.26 -3.91 36.54
N VAL A 51 21.53 -3.98 35.24
CA VAL A 51 22.74 -4.56 34.70
C VAL A 51 23.40 -3.51 33.81
N GLN A 52 24.59 -3.05 34.20
CA GLN A 52 25.40 -2.20 33.33
C GLN A 52 26.16 -3.09 32.34
N GLY A 53 25.45 -3.49 31.29
CA GLY A 53 25.96 -4.38 30.24
C GLY A 53 24.85 -5.07 29.47
N THR A 54 25.20 -6.14 28.76
CA THR A 54 24.24 -6.96 28.02
C THR A 54 23.75 -8.15 28.84
N LEU A 55 22.47 -8.47 28.73
CA LEU A 55 21.90 -9.69 29.30
C LEU A 55 21.91 -10.80 28.24
N LYS A 56 22.60 -11.92 28.51
CA LYS A 56 22.49 -13.16 27.72
C LYS A 56 21.52 -14.10 28.40
N VAL A 57 20.40 -14.39 27.74
CA VAL A 57 19.32 -15.22 28.28
C VAL A 57 19.13 -16.43 27.36
N ASN A 58 19.22 -17.65 27.92
CA ASN A 58 18.97 -18.88 27.17
C ASN A 58 17.46 -19.22 27.07
N GLY A 59 16.63 -18.59 27.90
CA GLY A 59 15.18 -18.68 27.88
C GLY A 59 14.50 -17.42 27.35
N ARG A 60 13.20 -17.26 27.66
CA ARG A 60 12.43 -16.05 27.34
C ARG A 60 12.53 -15.01 28.45
N ILE A 61 12.48 -13.74 28.06
CA ILE A 61 12.21 -12.64 28.99
C ILE A 61 10.70 -12.50 29.11
N MET A 62 10.19 -12.56 30.33
CA MET A 62 8.77 -12.51 30.64
C MET A 62 8.45 -11.21 31.37
N ASP A 63 7.32 -10.58 31.04
CA ASP A 63 6.68 -9.56 31.86
C ASP A 63 5.48 -10.15 32.61
N LYS A 64 4.66 -9.30 33.24
CA LYS A 64 3.46 -9.72 33.99
C LYS A 64 2.44 -10.48 33.12
N THR A 65 2.44 -10.26 31.82
CA THR A 65 1.43 -10.74 30.87
C THR A 65 1.93 -11.85 29.94
N GLY A 66 3.24 -12.04 29.81
CA GLY A 66 3.81 -13.10 28.99
C GLY A 66 5.22 -12.80 28.50
N PRO A 67 5.68 -13.47 27.42
CA PRO A 67 6.95 -13.15 26.80
C PRO A 67 6.95 -11.72 26.24
N VAL A 68 8.01 -10.95 26.50
CA VAL A 68 8.17 -9.59 25.96
C VAL A 68 8.13 -9.57 24.44
N MET A 69 8.58 -10.65 23.79
CA MET A 69 8.43 -10.88 22.37
C MET A 69 7.85 -12.29 22.14
N PRO A 70 6.54 -12.44 21.90
CA PRO A 70 5.92 -13.73 21.68
C PRO A 70 6.32 -14.33 20.33
N ALA A 71 6.31 -15.66 20.22
CA ALA A 71 6.45 -16.34 18.94
C ALA A 71 5.31 -15.92 17.99
N GLY A 72 5.62 -15.78 16.70
CA GLY A 72 4.69 -15.25 15.71
C GLY A 72 4.69 -13.73 15.56
N ALA A 73 5.35 -13.00 16.46
CA ALA A 73 5.54 -11.56 16.30
C ALA A 73 6.40 -11.25 15.06
N ILE A 74 5.95 -10.28 14.25
CA ILE A 74 6.62 -9.87 13.01
C ILE A 74 7.19 -8.45 13.19
N LEU A 75 8.44 -8.26 12.77
CA LEU A 75 9.10 -6.96 12.73
C LEU A 75 9.66 -6.66 11.34
N GLN A 76 9.68 -5.37 11.02
CA GLN A 76 10.44 -4.85 9.89
C GLN A 76 11.93 -4.89 10.24
N TYR A 77 12.75 -5.32 9.29
CA TYR A 77 14.16 -5.57 9.49
C TYR A 77 14.97 -5.09 8.29
N ALA A 78 15.97 -4.24 8.57
CA ALA A 78 16.82 -3.64 7.55
C ALA A 78 17.94 -4.57 7.06
N GLY A 79 18.22 -5.67 7.75
CA GLY A 79 19.26 -6.62 7.36
C GLY A 79 18.77 -7.68 6.37
N SER A 80 19.69 -8.30 5.64
CA SER A 80 19.41 -9.35 4.66
C SER A 80 19.33 -10.76 5.26
N VAL A 81 19.88 -10.97 6.46
CA VAL A 81 19.94 -12.29 7.13
C VAL A 81 19.23 -12.20 8.47
N ALA A 82 18.27 -13.10 8.71
CA ALA A 82 17.58 -13.13 9.99
C ALA A 82 18.55 -13.47 11.14
N PRO A 83 18.52 -12.72 12.25
CA PRO A 83 19.32 -13.05 13.43
C PRO A 83 18.83 -14.33 14.11
N ALA A 84 19.65 -14.92 14.99
CA ALA A 84 19.28 -16.11 15.74
C ALA A 84 17.95 -15.92 16.50
N GLY A 85 17.07 -16.93 16.43
CA GLY A 85 15.73 -16.85 17.01
C GLY A 85 14.70 -16.12 16.14
N TRP A 86 15.04 -15.75 14.90
CA TRP A 86 14.14 -15.16 13.92
C TRP A 86 14.23 -15.89 12.58
N LEU A 87 13.15 -15.88 11.81
CA LEU A 87 13.09 -16.38 10.43
C LEU A 87 12.69 -15.23 9.51
N LEU A 88 13.12 -15.25 8.24
CA LEU A 88 12.60 -14.32 7.24
C LEU A 88 11.17 -14.68 6.87
N CYS A 89 10.31 -13.69 6.62
CA CYS A 89 8.97 -13.88 6.08
C CYS A 89 9.01 -13.97 4.54
N ASP A 90 9.57 -15.06 4.02
CA ASP A 90 9.79 -15.31 2.60
C ASP A 90 9.06 -16.55 2.05
N GLY A 91 8.13 -17.11 2.82
CA GLY A 91 7.37 -18.31 2.44
C GLY A 91 8.11 -19.64 2.64
N THR A 92 9.30 -19.64 3.23
CA THR A 92 10.10 -20.85 3.49
C THR A 92 9.39 -21.82 4.46
N SER A 93 9.61 -23.11 4.26
CA SER A 93 9.05 -24.18 5.10
C SER A 93 9.99 -24.62 6.21
N TYR A 94 9.44 -24.82 7.41
CA TYR A 94 10.14 -25.26 8.62
C TYR A 94 9.44 -26.45 9.27
N ALA A 95 10.17 -27.19 10.11
CA ALA A 95 9.63 -28.33 10.82
C ALA A 95 8.63 -27.89 11.91
N LYS A 96 7.53 -28.62 12.08
CA LYS A 96 6.53 -28.40 13.16
C LYS A 96 7.09 -28.69 14.56
N THR A 97 8.25 -29.33 14.64
CA THR A 97 8.94 -29.75 15.86
C THR A 97 10.31 -29.07 15.98
N GLY A 98 11.03 -29.36 17.06
CA GLY A 98 12.35 -28.75 17.30
C GLY A 98 12.23 -27.29 17.70
N ASP A 99 13.13 -26.47 17.17
CA ASP A 99 13.27 -25.07 17.57
C ASP A 99 12.05 -24.21 17.15
N GLN A 100 11.41 -24.51 16.02
CA GLN A 100 10.28 -23.73 15.49
C GLN A 100 8.91 -24.17 16.03
N LYS A 101 8.86 -25.12 16.98
CA LYS A 101 7.62 -25.68 17.52
C LYS A 101 6.69 -24.62 18.12
N ASP A 102 7.24 -23.59 18.74
CA ASP A 102 6.46 -22.53 19.38
C ASP A 102 5.84 -21.60 18.34
N LEU A 103 6.54 -21.33 17.24
CA LEU A 103 5.97 -20.63 16.10
C LEU A 103 4.83 -21.44 15.47
N PHE A 104 5.04 -22.74 15.26
CA PHE A 104 4.02 -23.63 14.72
C PHE A 104 2.76 -23.67 15.60
N ALA A 105 2.92 -23.66 16.92
CA ALA A 105 1.79 -23.62 17.84
C ALA A 105 0.91 -22.36 17.66
N VAL A 106 1.49 -21.25 17.18
CA VAL A 106 0.78 -19.99 16.97
C VAL A 106 0.19 -19.89 15.56
N ILE A 107 0.99 -20.14 14.52
CA ILE A 107 0.57 -19.91 13.13
C ILE A 107 0.06 -21.16 12.42
N GLY A 108 0.28 -22.34 12.98
CA GLY A 108 -0.13 -23.61 12.39
C GLY A 108 0.32 -23.72 10.93
N VAL A 109 -0.63 -24.02 10.04
CA VAL A 109 -0.42 -24.10 8.59
C VAL A 109 -1.15 -22.99 7.83
N MET A 110 -1.50 -21.88 8.48
CA MET A 110 -2.32 -20.83 7.86
C MET A 110 -1.65 -20.14 6.65
N TYR A 111 -0.32 -20.20 6.57
CA TYR A 111 0.48 -19.73 5.42
C TYR A 111 0.93 -20.85 4.48
N GLY A 112 0.33 -22.04 4.62
CA GLY A 112 0.63 -23.24 3.85
C GLY A 112 1.47 -24.28 4.60
N SER A 113 1.59 -25.46 3.99
CA SER A 113 2.39 -26.57 4.49
C SER A 113 3.02 -27.33 3.33
N ASP A 114 4.25 -27.82 3.54
CA ASP A 114 4.97 -28.70 2.63
C ASP A 114 5.05 -30.12 3.21
N GLY A 115 3.88 -30.72 3.48
CA GLY A 115 3.74 -32.05 4.06
C GLY A 115 3.22 -32.06 5.50
N ASN A 116 3.21 -33.26 6.09
CA ASN A 116 2.59 -33.50 7.40
C ASN A 116 3.44 -33.00 8.58
N ASP A 117 4.74 -32.83 8.40
CA ASP A 117 5.73 -32.48 9.42
C ASP A 117 6.26 -31.04 9.26
N LYS A 118 5.79 -30.29 8.25
CA LYS A 118 6.26 -28.93 7.95
C LYS A 118 5.15 -27.89 7.86
N PHE A 119 5.50 -26.64 8.13
CA PHE A 119 4.64 -25.47 7.96
C PHE A 119 5.42 -24.34 7.29
N ARG A 120 4.72 -23.40 6.66
CA ARG A 120 5.34 -22.22 6.02
C ARG A 120 5.22 -21.00 6.91
N VAL A 121 6.25 -20.16 6.87
CA VAL A 121 6.15 -18.76 7.35
C VAL A 121 5.43 -17.91 6.28
N PRO A 122 4.93 -16.71 6.62
CA PRO A 122 4.35 -15.80 5.64
C PRO A 122 5.34 -15.47 4.52
N ASP A 123 4.86 -15.23 3.31
CA ASP A 123 5.62 -14.57 2.24
C ASP A 123 5.17 -13.11 2.13
N LEU A 124 5.98 -12.20 2.64
CA LEU A 124 5.68 -10.76 2.68
C LEU A 124 6.46 -9.97 1.63
N ARG A 125 7.17 -10.65 0.72
CA ARG A 125 7.99 -9.99 -0.30
C ARG A 125 7.10 -9.30 -1.33
N GLY A 126 7.27 -7.98 -1.48
CA GLY A 126 6.50 -7.19 -2.44
C GLY A 126 5.05 -6.90 -2.04
N THR A 127 4.64 -7.37 -0.86
CA THR A 127 3.28 -7.29 -0.30
C THR A 127 3.12 -6.05 0.56
N PHE A 128 1.94 -5.41 0.48
CA PHE A 128 1.54 -4.38 1.43
C PHE A 128 0.85 -5.05 2.61
N ILE A 129 1.26 -4.73 3.83
CA ILE A 129 0.65 -5.29 5.04
C ILE A 129 -0.48 -4.38 5.50
N MET A 130 -1.64 -4.99 5.72
CA MET A 130 -2.81 -4.35 6.31
C MET A 130 -3.16 -5.03 7.63
N GLY A 131 -3.91 -4.32 8.47
CA GLY A 131 -4.53 -4.93 9.64
C GLY A 131 -5.65 -5.87 9.20
N ALA A 132 -5.75 -7.04 9.84
CA ALA A 132 -6.87 -7.93 9.58
C ALA A 132 -8.18 -7.35 10.15
N ASP A 133 -9.25 -7.38 9.37
CA ASP A 133 -10.59 -7.00 9.83
C ASP A 133 -11.42 -8.27 10.10
N PRO A 134 -11.74 -8.59 11.37
CA PRO A 134 -12.54 -9.77 11.68
C PRO A 134 -14.00 -9.66 11.20
N ARG A 135 -14.45 -8.46 10.78
CA ARG A 135 -15.80 -8.25 10.24
C ARG A 135 -15.88 -8.60 8.75
N ASP A 136 -14.74 -8.70 8.07
CA ASP A 136 -14.65 -9.08 6.66
C ASP A 136 -13.82 -10.36 6.50
N ALA A 137 -14.48 -11.44 6.07
CA ALA A 137 -13.80 -12.73 5.87
C ALA A 137 -12.69 -12.66 4.80
N SER A 138 -12.78 -11.71 3.86
CA SER A 138 -11.76 -11.50 2.82
C SER A 138 -10.51 -10.78 3.33
N GLU A 139 -10.63 -10.05 4.45
CA GLU A 139 -9.54 -9.33 5.11
C GLU A 139 -9.16 -9.97 6.47
N SER A 140 -9.47 -11.26 6.65
CA SER A 140 -9.10 -12.00 7.86
C SER A 140 -7.61 -12.40 7.89
N VAL A 141 -7.11 -12.82 9.06
CA VAL A 141 -5.70 -13.21 9.24
C VAL A 141 -5.28 -14.27 8.21
N ALA A 142 -4.08 -14.07 7.65
CA ALA A 142 -3.47 -14.91 6.62
C ALA A 142 -4.16 -14.92 5.25
N LYS A 143 -5.24 -14.15 5.05
CA LYS A 143 -5.78 -13.93 3.70
C LYS A 143 -4.86 -13.04 2.88
N GLN A 144 -4.86 -13.30 1.58
CA GLN A 144 -4.05 -12.59 0.59
C GLN A 144 -4.97 -12.16 -0.55
N GLY A 145 -4.81 -10.92 -1.00
CA GLY A 145 -5.59 -10.32 -2.07
C GLY A 145 -4.71 -9.72 -3.15
N ASN A 146 -5.31 -9.53 -4.33
CA ASN A 146 -4.71 -8.70 -5.38
C ASN A 146 -4.97 -7.22 -5.10
N PRO A 147 -4.24 -6.30 -5.75
CA PRO A 147 -4.56 -4.88 -5.66
C PRO A 147 -6.02 -4.62 -6.06
N ASP A 148 -6.71 -3.78 -5.28
CA ASP A 148 -8.06 -3.36 -5.62
C ASP A 148 -8.10 -2.69 -6.99
N VAL A 149 -9.00 -3.18 -7.83
CA VAL A 149 -9.28 -2.62 -9.15
C VAL A 149 -10.60 -1.84 -9.08
N HIS A 150 -10.59 -0.61 -9.56
CA HIS A 150 -11.80 0.16 -9.77
C HIS A 150 -11.75 0.86 -11.13
N ASN A 151 -12.92 1.11 -11.71
CA ASN A 151 -13.05 1.85 -12.96
C ASN A 151 -13.68 3.22 -12.69
N HIS A 152 -13.41 4.16 -13.59
CA HIS A 152 -14.18 5.39 -13.69
C HIS A 152 -14.94 5.38 -15.02
N THR A 153 -16.22 5.70 -14.93
CA THR A 153 -17.06 5.94 -16.11
C THR A 153 -17.39 7.42 -16.19
N ALA A 154 -16.91 8.08 -17.24
CA ALA A 154 -17.34 9.43 -17.57
C ALA A 154 -18.33 9.36 -18.74
N LYS A 155 -19.60 9.70 -18.46
CA LYS A 155 -20.61 9.90 -19.50
C LYS A 155 -20.75 11.40 -19.75
N PRO A 156 -20.13 11.97 -20.79
CA PRO A 156 -20.38 13.35 -21.15
C PRO A 156 -21.86 13.56 -21.50
N PRO A 157 -22.41 14.76 -21.26
CA PRO A 157 -23.78 15.08 -21.68
C PRO A 157 -23.92 14.96 -23.20
N VAL A 158 -25.05 14.42 -23.65
CA VAL A 158 -25.40 14.41 -25.08
C VAL A 158 -25.64 15.86 -25.50
N ILE A 159 -24.85 16.34 -26.46
CA ILE A 159 -25.05 17.66 -27.07
C ILE A 159 -25.71 17.42 -28.41
N THR A 160 -26.88 18.03 -28.63
CA THR A 160 -27.58 18.05 -29.92
C THR A 160 -27.43 19.44 -30.52
N PRO A 161 -26.31 19.76 -31.19
CA PRO A 161 -26.14 21.07 -31.80
C PRO A 161 -27.10 21.23 -32.98
N THR A 162 -27.69 22.40 -33.11
CA THR A 162 -28.42 22.81 -34.31
C THR A 162 -27.57 23.81 -35.09
N THR A 163 -27.47 23.65 -36.40
CA THR A 163 -26.94 24.69 -37.27
C THR A 163 -28.08 25.63 -37.62
N MET A 164 -27.92 26.94 -37.41
CA MET A 164 -29.00 27.93 -37.62
C MET A 164 -29.34 28.17 -39.10
N GLU A 165 -28.58 27.63 -40.04
CA GLU A 165 -28.71 28.00 -41.45
C GLU A 165 -28.33 26.84 -42.37
N ALA A 166 -29.33 26.13 -42.90
CA ALA A 166 -29.15 25.34 -44.10
C ALA A 166 -29.27 26.32 -45.28
N GLY A 167 -28.14 26.63 -45.92
CA GLY A 167 -28.08 27.60 -47.00
C GLY A 167 -29.19 27.40 -48.05
N SER A 168 -29.85 28.50 -48.41
CA SER A 168 -30.91 28.54 -49.42
C SER A 168 -30.46 27.92 -50.74
N HIS A 169 -31.22 26.95 -51.26
CA HIS A 169 -30.96 26.37 -52.58
C HIS A 169 -32.24 26.13 -53.39
N ASN A 170 -32.06 25.99 -54.69
CA ASN A 170 -33.12 25.94 -55.70
C ASN A 170 -32.74 24.94 -56.81
N HIS A 171 -33.72 24.22 -57.36
CA HIS A 171 -33.51 23.22 -58.42
C HIS A 171 -33.96 23.75 -59.79
N LYS A 172 -33.17 23.49 -60.84
CA LYS A 172 -33.49 23.85 -62.25
C LYS A 172 -33.89 22.61 -63.04
N MET A 173 -34.96 22.70 -63.84
CA MET A 173 -35.40 21.63 -64.74
C MET A 173 -34.41 21.45 -65.91
N PRO A 174 -34.04 20.20 -66.30
CA PRO A 174 -33.15 19.95 -67.44
C PRO A 174 -33.81 20.31 -68.79
N SER A 175 -33.03 20.85 -69.73
CA SER A 175 -33.52 21.27 -71.06
C SER A 175 -34.05 20.14 -71.94
N ALA A 176 -33.70 18.89 -71.65
CA ALA A 176 -34.09 17.71 -72.43
C ALA A 176 -35.53 17.22 -72.20
N TRP A 177 -36.25 17.78 -71.22
CA TRP A 177 -37.70 17.52 -71.05
C TRP A 177 -38.56 18.37 -72.00
N TYR A 178 -37.92 18.98 -73.00
CA TYR A 178 -38.53 19.75 -74.06
C TYR A 178 -38.23 19.12 -75.43
N ASP A 179 -39.24 18.45 -76.00
CA ASP A 179 -39.47 18.45 -77.43
C ASP A 179 -40.97 18.39 -77.67
N ARG A 180 -41.50 19.39 -78.38
CA ARG A 180 -42.80 19.25 -79.03
C ARG A 180 -42.78 19.91 -80.41
N SER A 181 -42.11 19.26 -81.34
CA SER A 181 -42.43 19.37 -82.77
C SER A 181 -43.87 18.84 -83.01
N LEU A 182 -44.85 19.74 -83.12
CA LEU A 182 -46.18 19.40 -83.65
C LEU A 182 -46.37 20.02 -85.04
N PRO A 183 -46.63 19.22 -86.09
CA PRO A 183 -47.07 19.74 -87.37
C PRO A 183 -48.43 20.42 -87.21
N SER A 184 -48.60 21.53 -87.92
CA SER A 184 -49.78 22.39 -87.92
C SER A 184 -51.02 21.70 -88.50
N SER A 185 -51.70 20.87 -87.71
CA SER A 185 -53.08 20.48 -88.01
C SER A 185 -53.88 20.18 -86.73
N GLY A 186 -54.48 21.23 -86.17
CA GLY A 186 -55.90 21.19 -85.80
C GLY A 186 -56.33 20.39 -84.56
N PHE A 187 -55.50 20.24 -83.52
CA PHE A 187 -56.01 19.79 -82.22
C PHE A 187 -55.96 20.92 -81.18
N ASP A 188 -57.14 21.38 -80.78
CA ASP A 188 -57.34 22.30 -79.67
C ASP A 188 -56.93 21.64 -78.34
N LYS A 189 -55.97 22.27 -77.67
CA LYS A 189 -55.56 22.14 -76.25
C LYS A 189 -55.72 20.76 -75.59
N ILE A 190 -54.60 20.02 -75.54
CA ILE A 190 -54.36 19.02 -74.49
C ILE A 190 -54.15 19.79 -73.18
N ASN A 191 -54.74 19.33 -72.06
CA ASN A 191 -54.36 19.76 -70.71
C ASN A 191 -52.89 19.42 -70.44
N GLY A 192 -51.98 20.27 -70.90
CA GLY A 192 -50.62 20.40 -70.41
C GLY A 192 -50.51 21.66 -69.56
N ILE A 193 -49.48 21.73 -68.73
CA ILE A 193 -49.18 22.90 -67.88
C ILE A 193 -48.98 24.12 -68.79
N ASP A 194 -50.06 24.86 -69.03
CA ASP A 194 -50.05 26.07 -69.83
C ASP A 194 -49.63 27.22 -68.92
N ARG A 195 -48.55 27.93 -69.27
CA ARG A 195 -48.22 29.22 -68.66
C ARG A 195 -47.83 30.16 -69.77
N GLY A 196 -48.76 31.02 -70.19
CA GLY A 196 -48.51 32.14 -71.10
C GLY A 196 -47.53 33.17 -70.51
N SER A 197 -46.25 32.81 -70.43
CA SER A 197 -45.14 33.63 -69.94
C SER A 197 -43.82 33.14 -70.55
N PRO A 198 -42.76 33.97 -70.62
CA PRO A 198 -41.52 33.60 -71.30
C PRO A 198 -40.95 32.32 -70.70
N SER A 199 -40.60 31.37 -71.58
CA SER A 199 -39.93 30.09 -71.34
C SER A 199 -39.90 29.55 -69.90
N VAL A 200 -40.58 28.43 -69.69
CA VAL A 200 -40.50 27.60 -68.46
C VAL A 200 -39.06 27.11 -68.14
N SER A 201 -38.11 27.25 -69.07
CA SER A 201 -36.69 26.86 -68.91
C SER A 201 -35.94 27.60 -67.81
N ASP A 202 -36.43 28.77 -67.39
CA ASP A 202 -35.84 29.56 -66.29
C ASP A 202 -36.69 29.51 -65.00
N GLN A 203 -37.64 28.58 -64.92
CA GLN A 203 -38.40 28.37 -63.70
C GLN A 203 -37.62 27.48 -62.73
N THR A 204 -37.27 28.08 -61.58
CA THR A 204 -36.84 27.34 -60.39
C THR A 204 -38.04 26.85 -59.60
N THR A 205 -37.91 25.71 -58.92
CA THR A 205 -38.89 25.32 -57.90
C THR A 205 -38.99 26.41 -56.84
N GLN A 206 -40.16 26.61 -56.23
CA GLN A 206 -40.31 27.56 -55.11
C GLN A 206 -39.28 27.24 -54.01
N ASN A 207 -38.78 28.27 -53.31
CA ASN A 207 -37.84 28.08 -52.20
C ASN A 207 -38.45 27.06 -51.23
N ALA A 208 -37.70 26.02 -50.86
CA ALA A 208 -38.20 24.98 -49.96
C ALA A 208 -38.47 25.48 -48.52
N GLY A 209 -38.22 26.77 -48.27
CA GLY A 209 -38.31 27.37 -46.95
C GLY A 209 -37.16 26.92 -46.05
N ALA A 210 -37.01 27.58 -44.91
CA ALA A 210 -36.03 27.18 -43.92
C ALA A 210 -36.38 25.77 -43.40
N HIS A 211 -35.45 24.82 -43.53
CA HIS A 211 -35.53 23.52 -42.88
C HIS A 211 -34.28 23.32 -42.03
N THR A 212 -34.40 22.51 -40.98
CA THR A 212 -33.30 22.21 -40.06
C THR A 212 -32.73 20.84 -40.35
N HIS A 213 -31.41 20.70 -40.20
CA HIS A 213 -30.76 19.40 -40.11
C HIS A 213 -30.47 19.10 -38.64
N GLN A 214 -30.81 17.89 -38.22
CA GLN A 214 -30.38 17.37 -36.93
C GLN A 214 -29.04 16.66 -37.13
N VAL A 215 -27.99 17.19 -36.49
CA VAL A 215 -26.70 16.50 -36.41
C VAL A 215 -26.60 15.87 -35.03
N THR A 216 -26.63 14.53 -34.98
CA THR A 216 -26.38 13.79 -33.76
C THR A 216 -24.90 13.45 -33.69
N VAL A 217 -24.21 13.90 -32.64
CA VAL A 217 -22.83 13.52 -32.35
C VAL A 217 -22.84 12.56 -31.17
N ASP A 218 -22.66 11.27 -31.46
CA ASP A 218 -22.44 10.26 -30.43
C ASP A 218 -20.99 10.35 -29.94
N ILE A 219 -20.81 10.92 -28.76
CA ILE A 219 -19.51 10.88 -28.07
C ILE A 219 -19.44 9.54 -27.33
N PRO A 220 -18.50 8.64 -27.68
CA PRO A 220 -18.41 7.34 -27.04
C PRO A 220 -18.10 7.47 -25.54
N GLN A 221 -18.61 6.54 -24.75
CA GLN A 221 -18.29 6.46 -23.33
C GLN A 221 -16.78 6.28 -23.14
N PHE A 222 -16.17 7.16 -22.35
CA PHE A 222 -14.79 7.00 -21.94
C PHE A 222 -14.76 6.14 -20.67
N THR A 223 -14.26 4.92 -20.81
CA THR A 223 -13.93 4.05 -19.67
C THR A 223 -12.43 4.05 -19.54
N THR A 224 -11.91 4.49 -18.39
CA THR A 224 -10.47 4.33 -18.12
C THR A 224 -10.19 2.83 -18.01
N GLY A 225 -9.22 2.33 -18.78
CA GLY A 225 -8.74 0.96 -18.59
C GLY A 225 -8.08 0.78 -17.23
N ASN A 226 -8.07 -0.44 -16.71
CA ASN A 226 -7.27 -0.76 -15.53
C ASN A 226 -5.80 -0.46 -15.84
N SER A 227 -5.23 0.56 -15.18
CA SER A 227 -3.79 0.76 -15.24
C SER A 227 -3.13 -0.26 -14.31
N SER A 228 -2.33 -1.16 -14.86
CA SER A 228 -1.44 -2.06 -14.10
C SER A 228 -0.24 -1.32 -13.46
N GLY A 229 -0.29 0.02 -13.43
CA GLY A 229 0.75 0.87 -12.86
C GLY A 229 0.78 0.76 -11.34
N LYS A 230 1.98 0.70 -10.77
CA LYS A 230 2.18 0.76 -9.32
C LYS A 230 1.93 2.20 -8.85
N ASN A 231 0.78 2.46 -8.23
CA ASN A 231 0.43 3.77 -7.63
C ASN A 231 1.16 4.04 -6.30
N ARG A 232 2.32 3.40 -6.06
CA ARG A 232 3.03 3.47 -4.78
C ARG A 232 3.80 4.79 -4.68
N PRO A 233 3.61 5.60 -3.61
CA PRO A 233 4.48 6.74 -3.31
C PRO A 233 5.95 6.31 -3.12
N LYS A 234 6.88 7.27 -2.97
CA LYS A 234 8.30 6.96 -2.68
C LYS A 234 8.40 5.92 -1.55
N TRP A 235 9.09 4.81 -1.81
CA TRP A 235 9.13 3.66 -0.92
C TRP A 235 10.56 3.16 -0.68
N ILE A 236 10.75 2.50 0.47
CA ILE A 236 11.94 1.72 0.82
C ILE A 236 11.48 0.31 1.18
N ALA A 237 12.18 -0.72 0.69
CA ALA A 237 11.89 -2.10 1.07
C ALA A 237 12.75 -2.51 2.26
N LEU A 238 12.10 -3.05 3.28
CA LEU A 238 12.72 -3.76 4.39
C LEU A 238 12.31 -5.23 4.31
N ASN A 239 13.14 -6.11 4.85
CA ASN A 239 12.71 -7.47 5.11
C ASN A 239 11.73 -7.50 6.27
N TYR A 240 10.95 -8.56 6.34
CA TYR A 240 10.17 -8.89 7.53
C TYR A 240 10.76 -10.14 8.15
N ILE A 241 10.88 -10.13 9.48
CA ILE A 241 11.30 -11.28 10.27
C ILE A 241 10.22 -11.66 11.26
N ILE A 242 10.09 -12.96 11.52
CA ILE A 242 9.13 -13.53 12.46
C ILE A 242 9.84 -14.26 13.60
N LYS A 243 9.40 -14.02 14.83
CA LYS A 243 9.95 -14.65 16.03
C LYS A 243 9.51 -16.11 16.10
N TYR A 244 10.44 -17.04 16.34
CA TYR A 244 10.13 -18.44 16.65
C TYR A 244 10.54 -18.85 18.06
#